data_AF-A0A927RCF9-F1
#
_entry.id   AF-A0A927RCF9-F1
#
_cell.length_a   1.000
_cell.length_b   1.000
_cell.length_c   1.000
_cell.angle_alpha   90.00
_cell.angle_beta   90.00
_cell.angle_gamma   90.00
#
_symmetry.space_group_name_H-M   'P 1'
#
loop_
_entity.id
_entity.type
_entity.pdbx_description
1 polymer ?
#
loop_
_entity_poly.entity_id
_entity_poly.type
_entity_poly.pdbx_seq_one_letter_code
_entity_poly.pdbx_strand_id
1 'polypeptide(L)'
;MHRDRAVADVHPGVIRWAAMTVAERRAAQDQGRRRDYLSYDRGPMVVDDLLRLPRQPLVVAEGGLAKPAVSGVGTNALWLVPPTHVRLPRLQNRGYGSRTIENALRDGRHVEQQVDDAGGLKLPACAPVDEVVTEVEERFAPLLAAGPRARDVNERRALLRYGNRWIVRQYKARGWFPADPVTIVKEFDCECAHPDCDAMIERTIASFTSVPDDSSPPILADGHTVS
;
A
#
# COMPACT_ATOMS: atom_id res chain seq x y z
N MET A 1 3.51 7.06 -12.77
CA MET A 1 2.09 7.47 -12.67
C MET A 1 1.87 8.60 -11.66
N HIS A 2 2.26 8.50 -10.38
CA HIS A 2 2.16 9.61 -9.41
C HIS A 2 3.21 10.72 -9.63
N ARG A 3 4.47 10.34 -9.90
CA ARG A 3 5.56 11.28 -10.22
C ARG A 3 5.31 12.03 -11.54
N ASP A 4 4.95 11.31 -12.59
CA ASP A 4 4.80 11.90 -13.93
C ASP A 4 3.62 12.89 -14.00
N ARG A 5 2.59 12.67 -13.17
CA ARG A 5 1.43 13.57 -13.05
C ARG A 5 1.72 14.79 -12.18
N ALA A 6 2.33 14.63 -11.00
CA ALA A 6 2.66 15.82 -10.20
C ALA A 6 3.75 16.71 -10.84
N VAL A 7 4.54 16.15 -11.76
CA VAL A 7 5.41 16.95 -12.65
C VAL A 7 4.57 17.70 -13.70
N ALA A 8 3.46 17.12 -14.19
CA ALA A 8 2.52 17.78 -15.10
C ALA A 8 1.64 18.84 -14.42
N ASP A 9 1.21 18.60 -13.18
CA ASP A 9 0.38 19.51 -12.36
C ASP A 9 1.22 20.59 -11.63
N VAL A 10 2.52 20.69 -11.96
CA VAL A 10 3.46 21.72 -11.50
C VAL A 10 3.55 21.86 -9.97
N HIS A 11 3.37 20.77 -9.21
CA HIS A 11 3.47 20.86 -7.74
C HIS A 11 4.93 21.19 -7.34
N PRO A 12 5.23 22.36 -6.75
CA PRO A 12 6.61 22.85 -6.61
C PRO A 12 7.49 21.91 -5.78
N GLY A 13 6.90 21.25 -4.77
CA GLY A 13 7.58 20.25 -3.95
C GLY A 13 7.98 18.98 -4.71
N VAL A 14 7.16 18.55 -5.67
CA VAL A 14 7.43 17.35 -6.47
C VAL A 14 8.46 17.62 -7.55
N ILE A 15 8.41 18.79 -8.20
CA ILE A 15 9.46 19.21 -9.15
C ILE A 15 10.83 19.24 -8.43
N ARG A 16 10.90 19.87 -7.26
CA ARG A 16 12.13 19.90 -6.44
C ARG A 16 12.59 18.49 -6.08
N TRP A 17 11.70 17.64 -5.56
CA TRP A 17 12.04 16.26 -5.20
C TRP A 17 12.49 15.41 -6.40
N ALA A 18 11.82 15.57 -7.55
CA ALA A 18 12.12 14.85 -8.78
C ALA A 18 13.48 15.26 -9.37
N ALA A 19 13.88 16.52 -9.21
CA ALA A 19 15.17 17.05 -9.63
C ALA A 19 16.34 16.63 -8.72
N MET A 20 16.07 16.25 -7.46
CA MET A 20 17.11 15.77 -6.54
C MET A 20 17.67 14.41 -6.96
N THR A 21 18.99 14.28 -6.89
CA THR A 21 19.75 13.04 -6.90
C THR A 21 19.42 12.18 -5.68
N VAL A 22 19.78 10.89 -5.73
CA VAL A 22 19.63 9.98 -4.58
C VAL A 22 20.41 10.50 -3.35
N ALA A 23 21.59 11.08 -3.55
CA ALA A 23 22.41 11.64 -2.49
C ALA A 23 21.76 12.87 -1.85
N GLU A 24 21.21 13.78 -2.65
CA GLU A 24 20.49 14.96 -2.15
C GLU A 24 19.20 14.59 -1.41
N ARG A 25 18.47 13.57 -1.89
CA ARG A 25 17.29 13.04 -1.17
C ARG A 25 17.70 12.46 0.19
N ARG A 26 18.80 11.72 0.25
CA ARG A 26 19.34 11.20 1.53
C ARG A 26 19.78 12.35 2.46
N ALA A 27 20.48 13.36 1.94
CA ALA A 27 20.88 14.52 2.72
C ALA A 27 19.68 15.35 3.22
N ALA A 28 18.62 15.50 2.43
CA ALA A 28 17.38 16.15 2.85
C ALA A 28 16.63 15.35 3.92
N GLN A 29 16.68 14.01 3.86
CA GLN A 29 16.18 13.14 4.92
C GLN A 29 16.97 13.33 6.22
N ASP A 30 18.29 13.52 6.10
CA ASP A 30 19.22 13.77 7.19
C ASP A 30 19.08 15.17 7.82
N GLN A 31 18.27 16.06 7.27
CA GLN A 31 18.05 17.40 7.83
C GLN A 31 16.64 17.55 8.42
N GLY A 32 15.91 16.46 8.65
CA GLY A 32 14.58 16.48 9.26
C GLY A 32 13.46 17.02 8.37
N ARG A 33 13.80 17.55 7.18
CA ARG A 33 12.84 18.14 6.23
C ARG A 33 11.89 17.13 5.58
N ARG A 34 12.13 15.82 5.75
CA ARG A 34 11.34 14.73 5.16
C ARG A 34 9.86 14.77 5.57
N ARG A 35 9.55 15.22 6.79
CA ARG A 35 8.17 15.31 7.30
C ARG A 35 7.33 16.28 6.49
N ASP A 36 7.90 17.44 6.20
CA ASP A 36 7.28 18.47 5.38
C ASP A 36 7.05 17.91 3.98
N TYR A 37 8.06 17.31 3.35
CA TYR A 37 7.92 16.79 1.98
C TYR A 37 6.96 15.59 1.81
N LEU A 38 6.85 14.67 2.78
CA LEU A 38 5.96 13.50 2.62
C LEU A 38 4.51 13.77 3.05
N SER A 39 4.29 14.56 4.10
CA SER A 39 2.93 14.87 4.57
C SER A 39 2.32 16.06 3.84
N TYR A 40 3.10 17.12 3.57
CA TYR A 40 2.60 18.35 2.92
C TYR A 40 2.45 18.18 1.41
N ASP A 41 3.43 17.59 0.71
CA ASP A 41 3.37 17.49 -0.75
C ASP A 41 2.67 16.22 -1.27
N ARG A 42 2.59 15.14 -0.48
CA ARG A 42 2.00 13.85 -0.94
C ARG A 42 0.70 13.46 -0.28
N GLY A 43 0.40 13.97 0.92
CA GLY A 43 -0.87 13.69 1.61
C GLY A 43 -2.10 14.08 0.76
N PRO A 44 -2.17 15.32 0.24
CA PRO A 44 -3.26 15.75 -0.64
C PRO A 44 -3.40 14.88 -1.89
N MET A 45 -2.28 14.43 -2.46
CA MET A 45 -2.29 13.57 -3.64
C MET A 45 -2.86 12.17 -3.36
N VAL A 46 -2.72 11.64 -2.12
CA VAL A 46 -3.35 10.37 -1.75
C VAL A 46 -4.86 10.51 -1.78
N VAL A 47 -5.42 11.60 -1.28
CA VAL A 47 -6.87 11.88 -1.35
C VAL A 47 -7.32 11.93 -2.81
N ASP A 48 -6.62 12.70 -3.65
CA ASP A 48 -6.96 12.81 -5.08
C ASP A 48 -6.87 11.46 -5.81
N ASP A 49 -5.85 10.66 -5.51
CA ASP A 49 -5.68 9.33 -6.11
C ASP A 49 -6.79 8.38 -5.66
N LEU A 50 -7.19 8.41 -4.38
CA LEU A 50 -8.31 7.61 -3.85
C LEU A 50 -9.65 8.04 -4.45
N LEU A 51 -9.91 9.34 -4.59
CA LEU A 51 -11.15 9.86 -5.19
C LEU A 51 -11.30 9.53 -6.68
N ARG A 52 -10.18 9.22 -7.37
CA ARG A 52 -10.17 8.80 -8.78
C ARG A 52 -10.36 7.30 -8.96
N LEU A 53 -10.33 6.51 -7.89
CA LEU A 53 -10.60 5.08 -8.00
C LEU A 53 -12.06 4.84 -8.37
N PRO A 54 -12.34 3.78 -9.15
CA PRO A 54 -13.72 3.42 -9.43
C PRO A 54 -14.46 3.13 -8.13
N ARG A 55 -15.78 3.38 -8.11
CA ARG A 55 -16.62 3.12 -6.93
C ARG A 55 -16.74 1.63 -6.60
N GLN A 56 -16.33 0.76 -7.53
CA GLN A 56 -16.37 -0.68 -7.41
C GLN A 56 -15.09 -1.27 -8.03
N PRO A 57 -14.49 -2.30 -7.40
CA PRO A 57 -14.88 -2.92 -6.13
C PRO A 57 -14.52 -2.02 -4.95
N LEU A 58 -14.81 -2.49 -3.73
CA LEU A 58 -14.25 -1.87 -2.53
C LEU A 58 -12.72 -1.77 -2.63
N VAL A 59 -12.17 -0.66 -2.13
CA VAL A 59 -10.74 -0.42 -2.05
C VAL A 59 -10.33 -0.34 -0.58
N VAL A 60 -9.30 -1.08 -0.21
CA VAL A 60 -8.60 -0.92 1.06
C VAL A 60 -7.34 -0.09 0.80
N ALA A 61 -7.20 1.03 1.50
CA ALA A 61 -6.02 1.90 1.41
C ALA A 61 -5.21 1.79 2.71
N GLU A 62 -3.95 1.35 2.59
CA GLU A 62 -3.04 1.14 3.71
C GLU A 62 -1.79 2.02 3.56
N GLY A 63 -1.19 2.38 4.71
CA GLY A 63 0.12 3.00 4.79
C GLY A 63 0.16 4.23 5.69
N GLY A 64 1.38 4.67 6.03
CA GLY A 64 1.60 5.78 6.98
C GLY A 64 1.09 7.16 6.54
N LEU A 65 0.54 7.29 5.33
CA LEU A 65 -0.11 8.51 4.83
C LEU A 65 -1.65 8.47 4.97
N ALA A 66 -2.25 7.32 5.29
CA ALA A 66 -3.68 7.18 5.60
C ALA A 66 -3.97 7.73 7.01
N LYS A 67 -3.72 9.02 7.20
CA LYS A 67 -3.93 9.76 8.45
C LYS A 67 -5.40 10.20 8.58
N PRO A 68 -5.88 10.57 9.79
CA PRO A 68 -7.25 11.03 9.98
C PRO A 68 -7.72 12.12 9.01
N ALA A 69 -6.84 13.07 8.64
CA ALA A 69 -7.16 14.12 7.67
C ALA A 69 -7.42 13.59 6.23
N VAL A 70 -6.97 12.38 5.91
CA VAL A 70 -7.14 11.72 4.60
C VAL A 70 -8.32 10.76 4.62
N SER A 71 -8.45 9.95 5.67
CA SER A 71 -9.46 8.87 5.73
C SER A 71 -10.75 9.24 6.46
N GLY A 72 -10.75 10.33 7.25
CA GLY A 72 -11.71 10.53 8.33
C GLY A 72 -11.52 9.50 9.46
N VAL A 73 -12.32 9.59 10.53
CA VAL A 73 -12.27 8.74 11.73
C VAL A 73 -13.48 7.81 11.91
N GLY A 74 -14.19 7.53 10.81
CA GLY A 74 -15.39 6.69 10.81
C GLY A 74 -15.11 5.21 11.03
N THR A 75 -16.15 4.39 10.93
CA THR A 75 -16.06 2.92 11.02
C THR A 75 -15.20 2.30 9.91
N ASN A 76 -14.92 3.05 8.85
CA ASN A 76 -14.09 2.67 7.71
C ASN A 76 -12.59 2.94 7.92
N ALA A 77 -12.16 3.37 9.12
CA ALA A 77 -10.77 3.67 9.41
C ALA A 77 -10.32 2.98 10.72
N LEU A 78 -9.07 2.50 10.70
CA LEU A 78 -8.40 1.86 11.82
C LEU A 78 -6.90 2.17 11.75
N TRP A 79 -6.30 2.55 12.87
CA TRP A 79 -4.85 2.78 12.95
C TRP A 79 -4.17 1.75 13.82
N LEU A 80 -3.25 0.98 13.23
CA LEU A 80 -2.36 0.10 13.98
C LEU A 80 -1.26 0.96 14.63
N VAL A 81 -1.38 1.20 15.93
CA VAL A 81 -0.48 2.10 16.69
C VAL A 81 0.22 1.30 17.79
N PRO A 82 1.23 0.47 17.45
CA PRO A 82 1.90 -0.33 18.46
C PRO A 82 2.72 0.52 19.42
N PRO A 83 2.66 0.23 20.74
CA PRO A 83 3.41 0.97 21.74
C PRO A 83 4.91 0.80 21.50
N THR A 84 5.70 1.73 22.05
CA THR A 84 7.15 1.78 21.80
C THR A 84 7.88 0.47 22.09
N HIS A 85 7.50 -0.24 23.16
CA HIS A 85 8.12 -1.52 23.54
C HIS A 85 7.85 -2.65 22.54
N VAL A 86 6.77 -2.57 21.76
CA VAL A 86 6.48 -3.49 20.64
C VAL A 86 7.14 -3.01 19.35
N ARG A 87 7.07 -1.69 19.08
CA ARG A 87 7.54 -1.09 17.83
C ARG A 87 9.06 -1.12 17.69
N LEU A 88 9.82 -0.86 18.76
CA LEU A 88 11.28 -0.78 18.71
C LEU A 88 11.92 -2.12 18.29
N PRO A 89 11.62 -3.27 18.93
CA PRO A 89 12.15 -4.56 18.49
C PRO A 89 11.78 -4.89 17.03
N ARG A 90 10.53 -4.62 16.62
CA ARG A 90 10.08 -4.82 15.23
C ARG A 90 10.88 -3.97 14.23
N LEU A 91 11.22 -2.72 14.59
CA LEU A 91 12.04 -1.84 13.75
C LEU A 91 13.51 -2.28 13.69
N GLN A 92 14.06 -2.76 14.81
CA GLN A 92 15.42 -3.31 14.87
C GLN A 92 15.56 -4.58 14.02
N ASN A 93 14.57 -5.48 14.09
CA ASN A 93 14.54 -6.71 13.30
C ASN A 93 14.42 -6.48 11.79
N ARG A 94 14.01 -5.28 11.35
CA ARG A 94 14.00 -4.89 9.93
C ARG A 94 15.38 -4.51 9.39
N GLY A 95 16.42 -4.52 10.23
CA GLY A 95 17.80 -4.18 9.81
C GLY A 95 18.00 -2.69 9.51
N TYR A 96 17.12 -1.82 10.01
CA TYR A 96 17.25 -0.38 9.83
C TYR A 96 18.37 0.21 10.70
N GLY A 97 19.10 1.19 10.16
CA GLY A 97 20.06 1.96 10.95
C GLY A 97 19.39 2.77 12.06
N SER A 98 20.14 3.08 13.13
CA SER A 98 19.67 3.78 14.33
C SER A 98 18.85 5.04 14.03
N ARG A 99 19.35 5.88 13.12
CA ARG A 99 18.66 7.10 12.69
C ARG A 99 17.28 6.85 12.07
N THR A 100 17.16 5.80 11.25
CA THR A 100 15.89 5.42 10.63
C THR A 100 14.90 4.93 11.68
N ILE A 101 15.38 4.16 12.67
CA ILE A 101 14.58 3.70 13.80
C ILE A 101 14.08 4.91 14.62
N GLU A 102 14.95 5.85 14.97
CA GLU A 102 14.58 7.07 15.71
C GLU A 102 13.51 7.89 14.99
N ASN A 103 13.68 8.08 13.68
CA ASN A 103 12.70 8.77 12.85
C ASN A 103 11.35 8.03 12.82
N ALA A 104 11.37 6.71 12.61
CA ALA A 104 10.15 5.90 12.60
C ALA A 104 9.41 5.91 13.94
N LEU A 105 10.13 5.87 15.07
CA LEU A 105 9.54 6.01 16.40
C LEU A 105 8.91 7.39 16.61
N ARG A 106 9.60 8.46 16.18
CA ARG A 106 9.07 9.83 16.25
C ARG A 106 7.84 10.00 15.37
N ASP A 107 7.84 9.43 14.16
CA ASP A 107 6.73 9.49 13.20
C ASP A 107 5.52 8.75 13.74
N GLY A 108 5.71 7.56 14.30
CA GLY A 108 4.60 6.83 14.89
C GLY A 108 3.99 7.52 16.12
N ARG A 109 4.76 8.25 16.94
CA ARG A 109 4.19 9.09 18.02
C ARG A 109 3.36 10.25 17.48
N HIS A 110 3.78 10.82 16.35
CA HIS A 110 3.05 11.90 15.72
C HIS A 110 1.74 11.42 15.11
N VAL A 111 1.73 10.24 14.46
CA VAL A 111 0.50 9.62 13.96
C VAL A 111 -0.43 9.28 15.13
N GLU A 112 0.10 8.71 16.21
CA GLU A 112 -0.68 8.43 17.42
C GLU A 112 -1.39 9.67 17.94
N GLN A 113 -0.66 10.77 18.12
CA GLN A 113 -1.25 12.05 18.54
C GLN A 113 -2.33 12.54 17.58
N GLN A 114 -2.10 12.46 16.27
CA GLN A 114 -3.10 12.88 15.27
C GLN A 114 -4.39 12.05 15.35
N VAL A 115 -4.27 10.75 15.64
CA VAL A 115 -5.43 9.87 15.81
C VAL A 115 -6.16 10.21 17.10
N ASP A 116 -5.44 10.46 18.20
CA ASP A 116 -6.01 10.89 19.47
C ASP A 116 -6.76 12.22 19.36
N ASP A 117 -6.13 13.23 18.76
CA ASP A 117 -6.73 14.55 18.55
C ASP A 117 -8.00 14.49 17.70
N ALA A 118 -8.05 13.55 16.74
CA ALA A 118 -9.20 13.36 15.86
C ALA A 118 -10.27 12.41 16.45
N GLY A 119 -10.02 11.78 17.60
CA GLY A 119 -10.90 10.77 18.19
C GLY A 119 -11.01 9.47 17.37
N GLY A 120 -9.96 9.12 16.62
CA GLY A 120 -9.92 7.91 15.79
C GLY A 120 -9.65 6.62 16.59
N LEU A 121 -10.08 5.49 16.02
CA LEU A 121 -9.90 4.18 16.65
C LEU A 121 -8.47 3.66 16.46
N LYS A 122 -7.78 3.38 17.57
CA LYS A 122 -6.44 2.80 17.58
C LYS A 122 -6.50 1.32 17.97
N LEU A 123 -5.76 0.50 17.23
CA LEU A 123 -5.43 -0.87 17.62
C LEU A 123 -3.95 -0.92 18.03
N PRO A 124 -3.62 -1.19 19.31
CA PRO A 124 -2.24 -1.27 19.76
C PRO A 124 -1.44 -2.42 19.15
N ALA A 125 -2.06 -3.41 18.50
CA ALA A 125 -1.36 -4.48 17.76
C ALA A 125 -0.20 -5.15 18.56
N CYS A 126 -0.40 -5.31 19.88
CA CYS A 126 0.54 -5.95 20.80
C CYS A 126 0.47 -7.47 20.73
N ALA A 127 -0.69 -8.01 20.36
CA ALA A 127 -0.93 -9.42 20.19
C ALA A 127 -0.09 -10.03 19.04
N PRO A 128 0.03 -11.36 18.98
CA PRO A 128 0.51 -12.08 17.80
C PRO A 128 -0.18 -11.61 16.51
N VAL A 129 0.51 -11.77 15.37
CA VAL A 129 0.01 -11.25 14.08
C VAL A 129 -1.37 -11.80 13.75
N ASP A 130 -1.60 -13.09 13.93
CA ASP A 130 -2.87 -13.75 13.58
C ASP A 130 -4.06 -13.21 14.40
N GLU A 131 -3.82 -12.87 15.67
CA GLU A 131 -4.83 -12.25 16.53
C GLU A 131 -5.14 -10.82 16.08
N VAL A 132 -4.10 -10.04 15.72
CA VAL A 132 -4.30 -8.68 15.17
C VAL A 132 -5.03 -8.74 13.84
N VAL A 133 -4.72 -9.70 12.97
CA VAL A 133 -5.42 -9.91 11.70
C VAL A 133 -6.88 -10.22 11.96
N THR A 134 -7.18 -11.14 12.86
CA THR A 134 -8.56 -11.50 13.25
C THR A 134 -9.34 -10.27 13.72
N GLU A 135 -8.75 -9.45 14.60
CA GLU A 135 -9.42 -8.22 15.10
C GLU A 135 -9.67 -7.20 13.98
N VAL A 136 -8.73 -7.03 13.05
CA VAL A 136 -8.91 -6.17 11.88
C VAL A 136 -10.02 -6.72 10.98
N GLU A 137 -10.04 -8.02 10.71
CA GLU A 137 -11.05 -8.65 9.87
C GLU A 137 -12.45 -8.54 10.46
N GLU A 138 -12.62 -8.85 11.75
CA GLU A 138 -13.90 -8.70 12.46
C GLU A 138 -14.41 -7.26 12.41
N ARG A 139 -13.51 -6.28 12.54
CA ARG A 139 -13.85 -4.86 12.48
C ARG A 139 -14.37 -4.44 11.11
N PHE A 140 -13.72 -4.90 10.04
CA PHE A 140 -14.08 -4.52 8.68
C PHE A 140 -15.14 -5.44 8.06
N ALA A 141 -15.42 -6.62 8.63
CA ALA A 141 -16.35 -7.61 8.10
C ALA A 141 -17.74 -7.02 7.73
N PRO A 142 -18.40 -6.18 8.56
CA PRO A 142 -19.68 -5.59 8.18
C PRO A 142 -19.59 -4.67 6.95
N LEU A 143 -18.50 -3.90 6.82
CA LEU A 143 -18.28 -3.02 5.67
C LEU A 143 -17.97 -3.81 4.40
N LEU A 144 -17.16 -4.85 4.51
CA LEU A 144 -16.85 -5.76 3.41
C LEU A 144 -18.08 -6.57 2.97
N ALA A 145 -18.97 -6.91 3.91
CA ALA A 145 -20.23 -7.58 3.61
C ALA A 145 -21.21 -6.67 2.87
N ALA A 146 -21.32 -5.39 3.27
CA ALA A 146 -22.24 -4.43 2.67
C ALA A 146 -21.72 -3.78 1.38
N GLY A 147 -20.42 -3.83 1.11
CA GLY A 147 -19.82 -3.15 -0.03
C GLY A 147 -20.00 -3.86 -1.37
N PRO A 148 -19.71 -3.15 -2.47
CA PRO A 148 -19.81 -3.71 -3.81
C PRO A 148 -18.88 -4.90 -4.02
N ARG A 149 -19.45 -5.99 -4.52
CA ARG A 149 -18.77 -7.21 -4.95
C ARG A 149 -18.80 -7.31 -6.47
N ALA A 150 -17.93 -8.15 -7.03
CA ALA A 150 -18.08 -8.57 -8.42
C ALA A 150 -19.46 -9.20 -8.62
N ARG A 151 -20.17 -8.78 -9.66
CA ARG A 151 -21.54 -9.24 -9.99
C ARG A 151 -21.53 -10.57 -10.74
N ASP A 152 -20.46 -10.86 -11.46
CA ASP A 152 -20.29 -12.05 -12.24
C ASP A 152 -18.82 -12.50 -12.32
N VAL A 153 -18.60 -13.66 -12.94
CA VAL A 153 -17.27 -14.28 -13.11
C VAL A 153 -16.34 -13.42 -13.97
N ASN A 154 -16.86 -12.71 -14.97
CA ASN A 154 -16.05 -11.85 -15.83
C ASN A 154 -15.55 -10.62 -15.08
N GLU A 155 -16.42 -10.00 -14.28
CA GLU A 155 -16.06 -8.89 -13.42
C GLU A 155 -15.05 -9.35 -12.36
N ARG A 156 -15.26 -10.49 -11.71
CA ARG A 156 -14.30 -11.06 -10.75
C ARG A 156 -12.93 -11.24 -11.40
N ARG A 157 -12.88 -11.84 -12.59
CA ARG A 157 -11.63 -12.03 -13.37
C ARG A 157 -10.94 -10.72 -13.69
N ALA A 158 -11.69 -9.72 -14.16
CA ALA A 158 -11.15 -8.41 -14.49
C ALA A 158 -10.51 -7.73 -13.27
N LEU A 159 -11.09 -7.91 -12.08
CA LEU A 159 -10.56 -7.37 -10.83
C LEU A 159 -9.29 -8.09 -10.36
N LEU A 160 -9.26 -9.42 -10.42
CA LEU A 160 -8.07 -10.21 -10.11
C LEU A 160 -6.91 -9.81 -11.03
N ARG A 161 -7.18 -9.72 -12.33
CA ARG A 161 -6.21 -9.25 -13.32
C ARG A 161 -5.76 -7.80 -13.08
N TYR A 162 -6.68 -6.92 -12.69
CA TYR A 162 -6.36 -5.54 -12.35
C TYR A 162 -5.37 -5.46 -11.18
N GLY A 163 -5.60 -6.23 -10.11
CA GLY A 163 -4.70 -6.33 -8.96
C GLY A 163 -3.32 -6.83 -9.37
N ASN A 164 -3.26 -7.97 -10.04
CA ASN A 164 -2.01 -8.57 -10.54
C ASN A 164 -1.21 -7.62 -11.45
N ARG A 165 -1.91 -6.95 -12.39
CA ARG A 165 -1.32 -5.94 -13.29
C ARG A 165 -0.63 -4.83 -12.52
N TRP A 166 -1.26 -4.34 -11.44
CA TRP A 166 -0.71 -3.25 -10.64
C TRP A 166 0.57 -3.63 -9.90
N ILE A 167 0.64 -4.86 -9.38
CA ILE A 167 1.87 -5.38 -8.77
C ILE A 167 3.01 -5.34 -9.80
N VAL A 168 2.83 -5.94 -10.99
CA VAL A 168 3.86 -5.95 -12.04
C VAL A 168 4.23 -4.52 -12.47
N ARG A 169 3.23 -3.66 -12.66
CA ARG A 169 3.45 -2.26 -13.06
C ARG A 169 4.27 -1.49 -12.05
N GLN A 170 3.99 -1.66 -10.76
CA GLN A 170 4.70 -0.98 -9.68
C GLN A 170 6.18 -1.39 -9.65
N TYR A 171 6.46 -2.68 -9.79
CA TYR A 171 7.85 -3.17 -9.75
C TYR A 171 8.63 -2.93 -11.04
N LYS A 172 7.96 -2.88 -12.21
CA LYS A 172 8.59 -2.49 -13.48
C LYS A 172 8.75 -0.97 -13.64
N ALA A 173 8.05 -0.16 -12.85
CA ALA A 173 8.21 1.30 -12.88
C ALA A 173 9.62 1.68 -12.41
N ARG A 174 10.43 2.25 -13.32
CA ARG A 174 11.84 2.61 -13.09
C ARG A 174 12.02 3.43 -11.80
N GLY A 175 12.97 3.01 -10.96
CA GLY A 175 13.55 3.84 -9.90
C GLY A 175 12.94 3.70 -8.49
N TRP A 176 12.01 2.78 -8.26
CA TRP A 176 11.46 2.52 -6.93
C TRP A 176 12.13 1.36 -6.20
N PHE A 177 12.58 0.34 -6.94
CA PHE A 177 13.23 -0.84 -6.38
C PHE A 177 14.63 -0.97 -6.99
N PRO A 178 15.70 -0.87 -6.19
CA PRO A 178 17.06 -1.11 -6.66
C PRO A 178 17.37 -2.61 -6.84
N ALA A 179 16.40 -3.49 -6.61
CA ALA A 179 16.55 -4.94 -6.67
C ALA A 179 16.37 -5.46 -8.10
N ASP A 180 17.16 -6.49 -8.44
CA ASP A 180 17.07 -7.21 -9.70
C ASP A 180 15.69 -7.89 -9.83
N PRO A 181 14.88 -7.60 -10.87
CA PRO A 181 13.54 -8.18 -11.03
C PRO A 181 13.47 -9.71 -10.97
N VAL A 182 14.54 -10.45 -11.29
CA VAL A 182 14.57 -11.92 -11.13
C VAL A 182 14.56 -12.36 -9.66
N THR A 183 15.02 -11.51 -8.74
CA THR A 183 15.07 -11.80 -7.31
C THR A 183 13.81 -11.35 -6.57
N ILE A 184 12.94 -10.58 -7.20
CA ILE A 184 11.72 -10.05 -6.60
C ILE A 184 10.59 -11.07 -6.82
N VAL A 185 10.33 -11.90 -5.82
CA VAL A 185 9.15 -12.79 -5.79
C VAL A 185 7.96 -12.04 -5.21
N LYS A 186 6.81 -12.16 -5.87
CA LYS A 186 5.52 -11.64 -5.41
C LYS A 186 4.44 -12.71 -5.57
N GLU A 187 3.44 -12.62 -4.72
CA GLU A 187 2.22 -13.40 -4.80
C GLU A 187 1.23 -12.69 -5.73
N PHE A 188 0.56 -13.48 -6.57
CA PHE A 188 -0.46 -13.04 -7.51
C PHE A 188 -1.73 -13.86 -7.30
N ASP A 189 -2.89 -13.21 -7.35
CA ASP A 189 -4.17 -13.90 -7.24
C ASP A 189 -4.42 -14.78 -8.47
N CYS A 190 -4.98 -15.99 -8.27
CA CYS A 190 -5.40 -16.84 -9.38
C CYS A 190 -6.55 -16.22 -10.18
N GLU A 191 -6.38 -16.06 -11.49
CA GLU A 191 -7.35 -15.42 -12.41
C GLU A 191 -8.43 -16.38 -12.94
N CYS A 192 -8.59 -17.58 -12.33
CA CYS A 192 -9.63 -18.53 -12.74
C CYS A 192 -11.04 -17.96 -12.54
N ALA A 193 -11.19 -17.06 -11.56
CA ALA A 193 -12.43 -16.41 -11.14
C ALA A 193 -13.50 -17.37 -10.56
N HIS A 194 -13.10 -18.57 -10.14
CA HIS A 194 -13.97 -19.41 -9.31
C HIS A 194 -14.29 -18.67 -8.00
N PRO A 195 -15.56 -18.68 -7.51
CA PRO A 195 -15.97 -17.96 -6.31
C PRO A 195 -15.17 -18.35 -5.06
N ASP A 196 -14.90 -19.64 -4.93
CA ASP A 196 -14.20 -20.23 -3.78
C ASP A 196 -12.68 -20.36 -3.98
N CYS A 197 -12.13 -19.76 -5.04
CA CYS A 197 -10.68 -19.76 -5.24
C CYS A 197 -10.02 -18.58 -4.53
N ASP A 198 -9.11 -18.91 -3.61
CA ASP A 198 -8.23 -18.05 -2.84
C ASP A 198 -6.74 -18.35 -3.11
N ALA A 199 -6.46 -19.13 -4.16
CA ALA A 199 -5.11 -19.57 -4.48
C ALA A 199 -4.21 -18.39 -4.88
N MET A 200 -3.07 -18.27 -4.19
CA MET A 200 -2.01 -17.31 -4.48
C MET A 200 -0.85 -18.01 -5.17
N ILE A 201 -0.27 -17.34 -6.18
CA ILE A 201 0.76 -17.90 -7.04
C ILE A 201 2.01 -17.04 -6.91
N GLU A 202 3.10 -17.63 -6.42
CA GLU A 202 4.39 -16.95 -6.37
C GLU A 202 5.03 -16.89 -7.75
N ARG A 203 5.38 -15.69 -8.21
CA ARG A 203 6.19 -15.49 -9.43
C ARG A 203 7.20 -14.37 -9.24
N THR A 204 8.29 -14.47 -10.01
CA THR A 204 9.26 -13.36 -10.08
C THR A 204 8.71 -12.24 -10.95
N ILE A 205 9.06 -10.98 -10.66
CA ILE A 205 8.68 -9.85 -11.53
C ILE A 205 9.26 -10.02 -12.95
N ALA A 206 10.43 -10.68 -13.05
CA ALA A 206 11.05 -10.99 -14.34
C ALA A 206 10.26 -12.00 -15.19
N SER A 207 9.39 -12.84 -14.61
CA SER A 207 8.60 -13.80 -15.40
C SER A 207 7.58 -13.12 -16.32
N PHE A 208 7.29 -11.85 -16.07
CA PHE A 208 6.45 -11.03 -16.94
C PHE A 208 7.33 -10.26 -17.90
N THR A 209 7.20 -10.47 -19.21
CA THR A 209 7.96 -9.71 -20.21
C THR A 209 7.51 -8.24 -20.24
N SER A 210 6.21 -8.01 -20.37
CA SER A 210 5.53 -6.73 -20.25
C SER A 210 4.62 -6.67 -19.01
N VAL A 211 3.99 -5.52 -18.76
CA VAL A 211 2.89 -5.43 -17.79
C VAL A 211 1.69 -6.18 -18.39
N PRO A 212 1.09 -7.18 -17.70
CA PRO A 212 -0.04 -7.94 -18.21
C PRO A 212 -1.20 -7.03 -18.58
N ASP A 213 -1.76 -7.23 -19.77
CA ASP A 213 -2.97 -6.57 -20.25
C ASP A 213 -4.12 -7.58 -20.44
N ASP A 214 -5.23 -7.16 -21.05
CA ASP A 214 -6.40 -8.03 -21.22
C ASP A 214 -6.16 -9.16 -22.24
N SER A 215 -5.13 -9.02 -23.10
CA SER A 215 -4.73 -10.03 -24.08
C SER A 215 -3.71 -11.03 -23.53
N SER A 216 -3.14 -10.76 -22.36
CA SER A 216 -2.12 -11.61 -21.75
C SER A 216 -2.70 -12.91 -21.22
N PRO A 217 -1.94 -14.03 -21.25
CA PRO A 217 -2.36 -15.28 -20.62
C PRO A 217 -2.71 -15.08 -19.14
N PRO A 218 -3.75 -15.75 -18.64
CA PRO A 218 -4.13 -15.65 -17.23
C PRO A 218 -3.09 -16.26 -16.31
N ILE A 219 -2.97 -15.67 -15.12
CA ILE A 219 -2.16 -16.23 -14.04
C ILE A 219 -3.03 -17.26 -13.32
N LEU A 220 -2.73 -18.55 -13.52
CA LEU A 220 -3.53 -19.65 -12.97
C LEU A 220 -2.70 -20.51 -12.02
N ALA A 221 -3.35 -20.99 -10.95
CA ALA A 221 -2.79 -21.99 -10.07
C ALA A 221 -2.76 -23.34 -10.82
N ASP A 222 -1.91 -24.26 -10.36
CA ASP A 222 -1.76 -25.55 -11.02
C ASP A 222 -3.09 -26.31 -11.07
N GLY A 223 -3.46 -26.78 -12.26
CA GLY A 223 -4.73 -27.49 -12.50
C GLY A 223 -5.96 -26.60 -12.65
N HIS A 224 -5.85 -25.27 -12.49
CA HIS A 224 -6.98 -24.37 -12.67
C HIS A 224 -7.18 -24.00 -14.15
N THR A 225 -8.44 -23.80 -14.55
CA THR A 225 -8.82 -23.29 -15.86
C THR A 225 -9.67 -22.02 -15.74
N VAL A 226 -9.73 -21.24 -16.82
CA VAL A 226 -10.62 -20.08 -16.90
C VAL A 226 -12.04 -20.60 -17.06
N SER A 227 -12.92 -20.29 -16.08
CA SER A 227 -14.35 -20.63 -16.15
C SER A 227 -15.14 -19.75 -17.12
#